data_AF-W2WBD6-F1
#
_entry.id   AF-W2WBD6-F1
#
_cell.length_a   1.000
_cell.length_b   1.000
_cell.length_c   1.000
_cell.angle_alpha   90.00
_cell.angle_beta   90.00
_cell.angle_gamma   90.00
#
_symmetry.space_group_name_H-M   'P 1'
#
loop_
_entity.id
_entity.type
_entity.pdbx_description
1 polymer ?
#
loop_
_entity_poly.entity_id
_entity_poly.type
_entity_poly.pdbx_seq_one_letter_code
_entity_poly.pdbx_strand_id
1 'polypeptide(L)'
;MTAQSLRTSLGSNGHTVGDTCIDLYAERVMIPRISLFSLLTGLSVLAILFVRHRRRRTRQSAKLLREKVVLESSEDPHTSRKRWFACFLATTVAWITIFLCTFHSSTAKPTSMSAAQARPRTVFSFTTTPRGIDEMKPTVDALVNQEGDGFDAVYVIVPRTYRDKVVDIPAWLLADASTLNRTEFRGIPFAIGLSPYHHKLRLIVLDTDFGPASKVLGTLLVEQDPETIIVYGDDDRIYPPQLCERALHYTHKYPNDAIAVLGGWISAEDGLYCGRSLAIGVNSVSFVGGAGGVAVKRKFFGMEEATMPAFEVANMSKACFLGDDYYLSHLLSRNGVRRRLVADSCWNIETLTESFSHGGLSYAPSEHPGGANVEHYQQCIRELGKDQDLSRDGEFGSVCMFLFSRTWGALRGLRNLYFGGEFVSC
;
A
#
# COMPACT_ATOMS: atom_id res chain seq x y z
N MET A 1 22.84 -24.56 50.06
CA MET A 1 22.83 -23.83 48.79
C MET A 1 21.45 -23.96 48.18
N THR A 2 20.61 -22.94 48.34
CA THR A 2 19.42 -22.69 47.51
C THR A 2 19.03 -21.24 47.80
N ALA A 3 19.28 -20.37 46.83
CA ALA A 3 19.04 -18.95 46.95
C ALA A 3 17.53 -18.66 46.88
N GLN A 4 17.01 -18.00 47.91
CA GLN A 4 15.78 -17.22 47.83
C GLN A 4 16.04 -16.02 46.91
N SER A 5 15.16 -15.82 45.92
CA SER A 5 15.07 -14.57 45.17
C SER A 5 13.63 -14.10 45.22
N LEU A 6 13.47 -12.89 45.74
CA LEU A 6 12.27 -12.13 46.04
C LEU A 6 11.18 -12.22 44.95
N ARG A 7 9.97 -12.61 45.39
CA ARG A 7 8.71 -12.18 44.78
C ARG A 7 8.46 -10.73 45.19
N THR A 8 8.61 -9.80 44.26
CA THR A 8 7.95 -8.49 44.34
C THR A 8 6.60 -8.59 43.65
N SER A 9 5.55 -8.47 44.45
CA SER A 9 4.19 -8.22 43.98
C SER A 9 4.12 -6.82 43.37
N LEU A 10 3.83 -6.74 42.08
CA LEU A 10 3.20 -5.56 41.49
C LEU A 10 1.91 -6.06 40.84
N GLY A 11 0.81 -5.75 41.51
CA GLY A 11 -0.53 -5.95 40.97
C GLY A 11 -0.79 -4.99 39.82
N SER A 12 -1.64 -5.45 38.90
CA SER A 12 -2.60 -4.69 38.09
C SER A 12 -2.20 -3.27 37.68
N ASN A 13 -1.92 -3.09 36.37
CA ASN A 13 -2.59 -2.06 35.56
C ASN A 13 -2.27 -2.26 34.07
N GLY A 14 -3.32 -2.55 33.28
CA GLY A 14 -3.43 -2.27 31.85
C GLY A 14 -2.41 -2.95 30.92
N HIS A 15 -2.69 -4.19 30.49
CA HIS A 15 -2.21 -4.61 29.17
C HIS A 15 -2.94 -3.78 28.12
N THR A 16 -2.26 -2.80 27.55
CA THR A 16 -2.73 -2.12 26.34
C THR A 16 -2.74 -3.13 25.21
N VAL A 17 -3.90 -3.33 24.58
CA VAL A 17 -4.16 -4.26 23.47
C VAL A 17 -3.27 -3.98 22.23
N GLY A 18 -2.48 -2.90 22.23
CA GLY A 18 -1.52 -2.56 21.17
C GLY A 18 -0.08 -3.07 21.34
N ASP A 19 0.26 -3.78 22.42
CA ASP A 19 1.65 -4.26 22.65
C ASP A 19 2.04 -5.52 21.84
N THR A 20 1.11 -6.12 21.09
CA THR A 20 1.34 -7.35 20.31
C THR A 20 1.70 -7.09 18.85
N CYS A 21 1.30 -5.94 18.28
CA CYS A 21 1.51 -5.62 16.88
C CYS A 21 2.73 -4.73 16.69
N ILE A 22 3.64 -5.15 15.81
CA ILE A 22 4.93 -4.50 15.56
C ILE A 22 4.88 -3.83 14.19
N ASP A 23 5.17 -2.52 14.15
CA ASP A 23 5.48 -1.82 12.91
C ASP A 23 6.83 -2.33 12.39
N LEU A 24 6.77 -3.09 11.29
CA LEU A 24 7.93 -3.74 10.67
C LEU A 24 8.62 -2.82 9.66
N TYR A 25 8.25 -1.55 9.56
CA TYR A 25 8.87 -0.60 8.61
C TYR A 25 10.39 -0.52 8.77
N ALA A 26 10.88 -0.49 10.01
CA ALA A 26 12.31 -0.43 10.28
C ALA A 26 13.04 -1.66 9.71
N GLU A 27 12.50 -2.85 9.98
CA GLU A 27 13.08 -4.13 9.58
C GLU A 27 12.94 -4.41 8.07
N ARG A 28 11.72 -4.28 7.54
CA ARG A 28 11.40 -4.68 6.16
C ARG A 28 11.72 -3.60 5.12
N VAL A 29 11.83 -2.32 5.51
CA VAL A 29 12.03 -1.23 4.54
C VAL A 29 13.31 -0.44 4.83
N MET A 30 13.47 0.07 6.05
CA MET A 30 14.53 1.03 6.36
C MET A 30 15.92 0.37 6.38
N ILE A 31 16.09 -0.72 7.13
CA ILE A 31 17.37 -1.43 7.26
C ILE A 31 17.89 -1.92 5.89
N PRO A 32 17.08 -2.57 5.02
CA PRO A 32 17.51 -2.96 3.68
C PRO A 32 17.98 -1.77 2.83
N ARG A 33 17.25 -0.65 2.86
CA ARG A 33 17.60 0.56 2.09
C ARG A 33 18.92 1.17 2.53
N ILE A 34 19.11 1.31 3.85
CA ILE A 34 20.35 1.85 4.41
C ILE A 34 21.52 0.92 4.09
N SER A 35 21.31 -0.39 4.21
CA SER A 35 22.33 -1.40 3.87
C SER A 35 22.75 -1.31 2.40
N LEU A 36 21.77 -1.23 1.49
CA LEU A 36 22.01 -1.05 0.06
C LEU A 36 22.74 0.26 -0.24
N PHE A 37 22.29 1.37 0.34
CA PHE A 37 22.92 2.67 0.14
C PHE A 37 24.38 2.70 0.64
N SER A 38 24.63 2.07 1.79
CA SER A 38 25.98 1.93 2.37
C SER A 38 26.88 1.10 1.45
N LEU A 39 26.36 -0.01 0.92
CA LEU A 39 27.08 -0.86 -0.04
C LEU A 39 27.44 -0.08 -1.32
N LEU A 40 26.46 0.60 -1.93
CA LEU A 40 26.67 1.39 -3.16
C LEU A 40 27.68 2.52 -2.96
N THR A 41 27.63 3.18 -1.82
CA THR A 41 28.59 4.23 -1.45
C THR A 41 29.99 3.64 -1.29
N GLY A 42 30.12 2.52 -0.59
CA GLY A 42 31.39 1.81 -0.43
C GLY A 42 32.00 1.38 -1.77
N LEU A 43 31.20 0.80 -2.66
CA LEU A 43 31.61 0.43 -4.02
C LEU A 43 32.07 1.64 -4.84
N SER A 44 31.35 2.76 -4.73
CA SER A 44 31.69 4.00 -5.43
C SER A 44 33.04 4.57 -4.96
N VAL A 45 33.31 4.56 -3.66
CA VAL A 45 34.60 4.98 -3.10
C VAL A 45 35.71 4.06 -3.58
N LEU A 46 35.52 2.74 -3.55
CA LEU A 46 36.49 1.76 -4.06
C LEU A 46 36.78 1.96 -5.55
N ALA A 47 35.76 2.21 -6.37
CA ALA A 47 35.93 2.48 -7.80
C ALA A 47 36.77 3.75 -8.03
N ILE A 48 36.51 4.83 -7.31
CA ILE A 48 37.30 6.07 -7.38
C ILE A 48 38.76 5.81 -6.98
N LEU A 49 39.00 5.05 -5.91
CA LEU A 49 40.33 4.67 -5.46
C LEU A 49 41.05 3.82 -6.50
N PHE A 50 40.37 2.86 -7.12
CA PHE A 50 40.95 1.99 -8.16
C PHE A 50 41.33 2.77 -9.42
N VAL A 51 40.45 3.67 -9.89
CA VAL A 51 40.75 4.57 -11.03
C VAL A 51 41.93 5.48 -10.73
N ARG A 52 42.01 6.04 -9.51
CA ARG A 52 43.15 6.89 -9.09
C ARG A 52 44.45 6.09 -8.98
N HIS A 53 44.41 4.89 -8.43
CA HIS A 53 45.57 4.00 -8.35
C HIS A 53 46.07 3.62 -9.74
N ARG A 54 45.18 3.26 -10.66
CA ARG A 54 45.52 2.96 -12.05
C ARG A 54 46.19 4.16 -12.72
N ARG A 55 45.62 5.37 -12.61
CA ARG A 55 46.22 6.62 -13.15
C ARG A 55 47.60 6.94 -12.57
N ARG A 56 47.82 6.72 -11.27
CA ARG A 56 49.13 6.88 -10.64
C ARG A 56 50.15 5.90 -11.21
N ARG A 57 49.77 4.63 -11.35
CA ARG A 57 50.66 3.60 -11.93
C ARG A 57 51.01 3.92 -13.38
N THR A 58 50.05 4.37 -14.19
CA THR A 58 50.32 4.81 -15.57
C THR A 58 51.25 6.03 -15.61
N ARG A 59 51.07 7.01 -14.71
CA ARG A 59 51.98 8.17 -14.61
C ARG A 59 53.38 7.80 -14.13
N GLN A 60 53.52 6.86 -13.19
CA GLN A 60 54.82 6.36 -12.75
C GLN A 60 55.54 5.57 -13.85
N SER A 61 54.84 4.72 -14.59
CA SER A 61 55.41 4.04 -15.77
C SER A 61 55.81 5.03 -16.87
N ALA A 62 55.04 6.11 -17.08
CA ALA A 62 55.39 7.17 -18.03
C ALA A 62 56.60 8.02 -17.57
N LYS A 63 56.78 8.24 -16.26
CA LYS A 63 57.97 8.92 -15.71
C LYS A 63 59.23 8.03 -15.78
N LEU A 64 59.12 6.73 -15.52
CA LEU A 64 60.21 5.76 -15.67
C LEU A 64 60.73 5.65 -17.11
N LEU A 65 59.91 5.99 -18.10
CA LEU A 65 60.32 6.08 -19.51
C LEU A 65 61.00 7.42 -19.86
N ARG A 66 60.95 8.45 -19.01
CA ARG A 66 61.41 9.82 -19.34
C ARG A 66 62.60 10.32 -18.53
N GLU A 67 62.91 9.75 -17.37
CA GLU A 67 64.04 10.21 -16.53
C GLU A 67 65.05 9.08 -16.28
N LYS A 68 66.05 9.00 -17.15
CA LYS A 68 67.44 8.87 -16.68
C LYS A 68 67.81 10.25 -16.11
N VAL A 69 68.21 10.29 -14.85
CA VAL A 69 68.78 11.44 -14.11
C VAL A 69 67.76 12.50 -13.66
N VAL A 70 67.37 12.47 -12.37
CA VAL A 70 67.75 13.43 -11.30
C VAL A 70 67.08 12.97 -10.00
N LEU A 71 67.86 13.01 -8.93
CA LEU A 71 67.55 12.65 -7.55
C LEU A 71 66.91 13.86 -6.85
N GLU A 72 65.67 13.76 -6.33
CA GLU A 72 65.26 14.54 -5.15
C GLU A 72 63.94 14.12 -4.50
N SER A 73 63.95 14.23 -3.16
CA SER A 73 62.86 14.29 -2.18
C SER A 73 61.89 13.10 -2.08
N SER A 74 62.23 12.19 -1.18
CA SER A 74 61.35 11.13 -0.67
C SER A 74 60.32 11.71 0.31
N GLU A 75 59.12 12.03 -0.16
CA GLU A 75 57.96 12.16 0.73
C GLU A 75 57.72 10.81 1.43
N ASP A 76 57.78 10.82 2.76
CA ASP A 76 57.64 9.63 3.59
C ASP A 76 56.26 8.95 3.36
N PRO A 77 56.22 7.74 2.75
CA PRO A 77 54.98 7.06 2.38
C PRO A 77 54.06 6.79 3.59
N HIS A 78 54.60 6.82 4.80
CA HIS A 78 53.85 6.65 6.04
C HIS A 78 52.90 7.82 6.35
N THR A 79 53.23 9.05 5.96
CA THR A 79 52.40 10.24 6.24
C THR A 79 51.16 10.31 5.35
N SER A 80 51.28 9.93 4.08
CA SER A 80 50.17 9.79 3.14
C SER A 80 49.16 8.75 3.62
N ARG A 81 49.63 7.58 4.06
CA ARG A 81 48.78 6.47 4.52
C ARG A 81 47.99 6.83 5.80
N LYS A 82 48.59 7.60 6.72
CA LYS A 82 47.92 8.12 7.92
C LYS A 82 46.81 9.14 7.59
N ARG A 83 47.05 10.05 6.64
CA ARG A 83 46.02 11.01 6.17
C ARG A 83 44.82 10.31 5.54
N TRP A 84 45.06 9.25 4.78
CA TRP A 84 43.99 8.42 4.19
C TRP A 84 43.18 7.67 5.23
N PHE A 85 43.85 7.07 6.22
CA PHE A 85 43.16 6.39 7.32
C PHE A 85 42.32 7.37 8.15
N ALA A 86 42.84 8.58 8.40
CA ALA A 86 42.10 9.64 9.09
C ALA A 86 40.87 10.12 8.29
N CYS A 87 40.99 10.28 6.97
CA CYS A 87 39.84 10.62 6.12
C CYS A 87 38.78 9.51 6.10
N PHE A 88 39.20 8.25 6.02
CA PHE A 88 38.28 7.10 6.06
C PHE A 88 37.56 7.00 7.42
N LEU A 89 38.29 7.19 8.52
CA LEU A 89 37.70 7.19 9.86
C LEU A 89 36.72 8.37 10.04
N ALA A 90 37.11 9.58 9.62
CA ALA A 90 36.26 10.77 9.72
C ALA A 90 34.97 10.64 8.88
N THR A 91 35.07 10.08 7.67
CA THR A 91 33.88 9.81 6.85
C THR A 91 33.00 8.73 7.49
N THR A 92 33.57 7.67 8.07
CA THR A 92 32.81 6.65 8.79
C THR A 92 32.09 7.22 10.01
N VAL A 93 32.75 8.04 10.82
CA VAL A 93 32.16 8.70 12.00
C VAL A 93 31.06 9.68 11.59
N ALA A 94 31.28 10.50 10.57
CA ALA A 94 30.26 11.39 10.02
C ALA A 94 29.02 10.58 9.56
N TRP A 95 29.23 9.44 8.90
CA TRP A 95 28.16 8.54 8.48
C TRP A 95 27.39 7.90 9.65
N ILE A 96 28.09 7.42 10.69
CA ILE A 96 27.45 6.91 11.92
C ILE A 96 26.64 8.01 12.60
N THR A 97 27.14 9.25 12.60
CA THR A 97 26.45 10.38 13.21
C THR A 97 25.19 10.76 12.42
N ILE A 98 25.27 10.83 11.09
CA ILE A 98 24.10 11.02 10.22
C ILE A 98 23.10 9.88 10.41
N PHE A 99 23.57 8.63 10.54
CA PHE A 99 22.76 7.46 10.82
C PHE A 99 22.01 7.61 12.16
N LEU A 100 22.69 7.93 13.26
CA LEU A 100 22.06 8.12 14.57
C LEU A 100 21.08 9.29 14.59
N CYS A 101 21.40 10.42 13.93
CA CYS A 101 20.52 11.59 13.85
C CYS A 101 19.28 11.34 13.00
N THR A 102 19.40 10.59 11.90
CA THR A 102 18.24 10.20 11.06
C THR A 102 17.36 9.17 11.76
N PHE A 103 17.94 8.23 12.52
CA PHE A 103 17.20 7.25 13.32
C PHE A 103 16.40 7.90 14.46
N HIS A 104 16.99 8.88 15.15
CA HIS A 104 16.31 9.59 16.25
C HIS A 104 15.18 10.51 15.76
N SER A 105 15.18 10.85 14.45
CA SER A 105 14.15 11.65 13.80
C SER A 105 13.02 10.80 13.22
N SER A 106 13.30 9.54 12.83
CA SER A 106 12.29 8.59 12.31
C SER A 106 11.58 7.79 13.40
N THR A 107 12.17 7.67 14.59
CA THR A 107 11.40 7.51 15.82
C THR A 107 10.70 8.82 16.11
N ALA A 108 9.62 9.12 15.37
CA ALA A 108 8.63 10.07 15.84
C ALA A 108 8.38 9.71 17.30
N LYS A 109 8.68 10.64 18.21
CA LYS A 109 8.31 10.48 19.62
C LYS A 109 6.90 9.92 19.62
N PRO A 110 6.60 8.86 20.40
CA PRO A 110 5.22 8.59 20.71
C PRO A 110 4.75 9.88 21.39
N THR A 111 4.08 10.75 20.65
CA THR A 111 3.14 11.67 21.23
C THR A 111 2.19 10.72 21.93
N SER A 112 2.42 10.56 23.24
CA SER A 112 1.45 9.91 24.12
C SER A 112 0.11 10.44 23.66
N MET A 113 -0.80 9.54 23.29
CA MET A 113 -2.17 9.92 22.94
C MET A 113 -2.59 10.96 23.97
N SER A 114 -2.73 12.21 23.53
CA SER A 114 -3.31 13.23 24.39
C SER A 114 -4.69 12.67 24.71
N ALA A 115 -4.91 12.37 25.99
CA ALA A 115 -6.02 11.59 26.51
C ALA A 115 -7.39 12.29 26.38
N ALA A 116 -7.60 13.09 25.33
CA ALA A 116 -8.78 13.91 25.11
C ALA A 116 -9.29 13.94 23.66
N GLN A 117 -8.61 13.32 22.67
CA GLN A 117 -9.18 13.22 21.34
C GLN A 117 -10.13 12.01 21.27
N ALA A 118 -11.41 12.28 21.04
CA ALA A 118 -12.41 11.24 20.82
C ALA A 118 -11.97 10.35 19.63
N ARG A 119 -12.15 9.04 19.79
CA ARG A 119 -11.87 8.06 18.73
C ARG A 119 -12.68 8.44 17.48
N PRO A 120 -12.05 8.62 16.31
CA PRO A 120 -12.76 8.99 15.10
C PRO A 120 -13.70 7.85 14.68
N ARG A 121 -14.84 8.21 14.07
CA ARG A 121 -15.76 7.25 13.49
C ARG A 121 -15.02 6.39 12.47
N THR A 122 -15.05 5.08 12.65
CA THR A 122 -14.30 4.11 11.82
C THR A 122 -15.23 3.01 11.37
N VAL A 123 -15.40 2.87 10.06
CA VAL A 123 -16.31 1.91 9.44
C VAL A 123 -15.57 0.95 8.52
N PHE A 124 -16.06 -0.27 8.39
CA PHE A 124 -15.63 -1.18 7.34
C PHE A 124 -16.67 -1.25 6.22
N SER A 125 -16.25 -1.45 4.97
CA SER A 125 -17.15 -1.50 3.83
C SER A 125 -16.66 -2.47 2.75
N PHE A 126 -17.57 -3.24 2.21
CA PHE A 126 -17.30 -4.12 1.07
C PHE A 126 -18.56 -4.29 0.24
N THR A 127 -18.40 -4.70 -1.02
CA THR A 127 -19.52 -5.02 -1.92
C THR A 127 -19.51 -6.50 -2.24
N THR A 128 -20.67 -7.04 -2.59
CA THR A 128 -20.80 -8.46 -2.96
C THR A 128 -21.64 -8.65 -4.22
N THR A 129 -21.63 -9.88 -4.74
CA THR A 129 -22.44 -10.35 -5.86
C THR A 129 -23.41 -11.42 -5.39
N PRO A 130 -24.41 -11.85 -6.19
CA PRO A 130 -25.28 -12.97 -5.82
C PRO A 130 -24.55 -14.27 -5.46
N ARG A 131 -23.30 -14.46 -5.92
CA ARG A 131 -22.49 -15.60 -5.49
C ARG A 131 -21.83 -15.34 -4.14
N GLY A 132 -21.17 -14.20 -4.01
CA GLY A 132 -20.45 -13.84 -2.78
C GLY A 132 -21.38 -13.67 -1.57
N ILE A 133 -22.62 -13.21 -1.78
CA ILE A 133 -23.57 -12.94 -0.70
C ILE A 133 -23.90 -14.18 0.14
N ASP A 134 -23.84 -15.36 -0.48
CA ASP A 134 -24.08 -16.65 0.17
C ASP A 134 -22.84 -17.18 0.90
N GLU A 135 -21.64 -16.75 0.49
CA GLU A 135 -20.35 -17.28 0.95
C GLU A 135 -19.61 -16.34 1.93
N MET A 136 -19.93 -15.04 1.95
CA MET A 136 -19.22 -13.99 2.70
C MET A 136 -19.40 -14.01 4.23
N LYS A 137 -20.18 -14.94 4.77
CA LYS A 137 -20.47 -14.99 6.22
C LYS A 137 -19.20 -15.04 7.10
N PRO A 138 -18.15 -15.83 6.77
CA PRO A 138 -16.90 -15.81 7.54
C PRO A 138 -16.17 -14.46 7.51
N THR A 139 -16.27 -13.73 6.39
CA THR A 139 -15.73 -12.37 6.27
C THR A 139 -16.49 -11.41 7.18
N VAL A 140 -17.83 -11.48 7.19
CA VAL A 140 -18.65 -10.70 8.13
C VAL A 140 -18.28 -11.02 9.58
N ASP A 141 -18.12 -12.31 9.92
CA ASP A 141 -17.75 -12.75 11.27
C ASP A 141 -16.41 -12.16 11.73
N ALA A 142 -15.40 -12.16 10.87
CA ALA A 142 -14.10 -11.56 11.16
C ALA A 142 -14.19 -10.05 11.39
N LEU A 143 -15.06 -9.36 10.64
CA LEU A 143 -15.20 -7.90 10.69
C LEU A 143 -16.02 -7.41 11.88
N VAL A 144 -17.05 -8.14 12.30
CA VAL A 144 -17.87 -7.74 13.46
C VAL A 144 -17.21 -8.10 14.80
N ASN A 145 -16.30 -9.07 14.81
CA ASN A 145 -15.58 -9.56 16.00
C ASN A 145 -14.11 -9.09 16.05
N GLN A 146 -13.87 -7.81 15.76
CA GLN A 146 -12.55 -7.19 15.90
C GLN A 146 -12.17 -7.01 17.38
N GLU A 147 -10.86 -6.97 17.66
CA GLU A 147 -10.34 -6.64 18.99
C GLU A 147 -10.63 -5.18 19.38
N GLY A 148 -10.71 -4.93 20.68
CA GLY A 148 -11.06 -3.62 21.24
C GLY A 148 -12.48 -3.19 20.87
N ASP A 149 -12.66 -1.90 20.56
CA ASP A 149 -13.99 -1.37 20.19
C ASP A 149 -14.44 -1.81 18.79
N GLY A 150 -13.54 -2.34 17.95
CA GLY A 150 -13.81 -2.76 16.57
C GLY A 150 -14.39 -1.65 15.70
N PHE A 151 -14.95 -1.98 14.53
CA PHE A 151 -15.62 -0.97 13.69
C PHE A 151 -16.90 -0.43 14.35
N ASP A 152 -17.28 0.81 14.07
CA ASP A 152 -18.55 1.41 14.50
C ASP A 152 -19.72 0.96 13.62
N ALA A 153 -19.42 0.63 12.36
CA ALA A 153 -20.32 -0.03 11.43
C ALA A 153 -19.55 -0.89 10.42
N VAL A 154 -20.16 -1.97 9.97
CA VAL A 154 -19.72 -2.78 8.83
C VAL A 154 -20.80 -2.68 7.76
N TYR A 155 -20.46 -2.11 6.61
CA TYR A 155 -21.37 -1.95 5.49
C TYR A 155 -21.20 -3.10 4.49
N VAL A 156 -22.28 -3.83 4.28
CA VAL A 156 -22.43 -4.74 3.14
C VAL A 156 -23.17 -3.99 2.06
N ILE A 157 -22.53 -3.84 0.91
CA ILE A 157 -23.07 -3.08 -0.21
C ILE A 157 -23.51 -4.08 -1.28
N VAL A 158 -24.78 -3.98 -1.68
CA VAL A 158 -25.41 -4.94 -2.59
C VAL A 158 -26.11 -4.17 -3.71
N PRO A 159 -25.85 -4.45 -4.99
CA PRO A 159 -26.65 -3.88 -6.06
C PRO A 159 -28.06 -4.49 -6.00
N ARG A 160 -29.12 -3.69 -6.19
CA ARG A 160 -30.49 -4.21 -6.27
C ARG A 160 -30.60 -5.25 -7.37
N THR A 161 -29.97 -4.97 -8.51
CA THR A 161 -29.95 -5.83 -9.68
C THR A 161 -28.52 -6.12 -10.10
N TYR A 162 -28.22 -7.39 -10.34
CA TYR A 162 -26.95 -7.83 -10.89
C TYR A 162 -27.22 -8.62 -12.18
N ARG A 163 -26.64 -8.16 -13.31
CA ARG A 163 -26.88 -8.74 -14.65
C ARG A 163 -28.38 -8.88 -14.95
N ASP A 164 -29.12 -7.79 -14.77
CA ASP A 164 -30.57 -7.66 -15.01
C ASP A 164 -31.46 -8.57 -14.15
N LYS A 165 -30.93 -9.16 -13.09
CA LYS A 165 -31.68 -9.97 -12.13
C LYS A 165 -31.66 -9.31 -10.75
N VAL A 166 -32.81 -9.28 -10.09
CA VAL A 166 -32.89 -8.85 -8.69
C VAL A 166 -32.02 -9.78 -7.85
N VAL A 167 -31.18 -9.18 -7.00
CA VAL A 167 -30.33 -9.93 -6.09
C VAL A 167 -31.18 -10.44 -4.93
N ASP A 168 -31.15 -11.75 -4.71
CA ASP A 168 -31.77 -12.35 -3.53
C ASP A 168 -30.86 -12.11 -2.31
N ILE A 169 -31.42 -11.50 -1.27
CA ILE A 169 -30.67 -11.13 -0.06
C ILE A 169 -31.07 -12.11 1.04
N PRO A 170 -30.12 -12.88 1.59
CA PRO A 170 -30.46 -13.95 2.52
C PRO A 170 -31.01 -13.38 3.83
N ALA A 171 -31.96 -14.10 4.43
CA ALA A 171 -32.69 -13.67 5.63
C ALA A 171 -31.80 -13.38 6.84
N TRP A 172 -30.62 -14.02 6.91
CA TRP A 172 -29.64 -13.73 7.96
C TRP A 172 -29.05 -12.32 7.82
N LEU A 173 -28.97 -11.78 6.60
CA LEU A 173 -28.44 -10.45 6.32
C LEU A 173 -29.55 -9.37 6.35
N LEU A 174 -30.74 -9.68 5.83
CA LEU A 174 -31.89 -8.79 5.82
C LEU A 174 -33.17 -9.58 6.13
N ALA A 175 -33.85 -9.25 7.23
CA ALA A 175 -35.04 -9.98 7.64
C ALA A 175 -36.23 -9.82 6.66
N ASP A 176 -36.46 -8.58 6.21
CA ASP A 176 -37.52 -8.25 5.25
C ASP A 176 -37.11 -6.97 4.48
N ALA A 177 -37.37 -6.96 3.16
CA ALA A 177 -37.17 -5.80 2.31
C ALA A 177 -37.98 -4.57 2.77
N SER A 178 -39.09 -4.75 3.49
CA SER A 178 -39.87 -3.65 4.07
C SER A 178 -39.11 -2.86 5.14
N THR A 179 -38.04 -3.42 5.72
CA THR A 179 -37.19 -2.76 6.73
C THR A 179 -36.16 -1.80 6.12
N LEU A 180 -36.05 -1.78 4.79
CA LEU A 180 -35.13 -0.89 4.08
C LEU A 180 -35.71 0.52 4.00
N ASN A 181 -34.96 1.48 4.54
CA ASN A 181 -35.28 2.90 4.42
C ASN A 181 -34.69 3.44 3.12
N ARG A 182 -35.56 3.91 2.21
CA ARG A 182 -35.14 4.52 0.95
C ARG A 182 -34.69 5.96 1.17
N THR A 183 -33.63 6.34 0.49
CA THR A 183 -33.07 7.69 0.50
C THR A 183 -32.39 7.96 -0.84
N GLU A 184 -31.94 9.20 -1.02
CA GLU A 184 -31.12 9.58 -2.15
C GLU A 184 -30.00 10.52 -1.70
N PHE A 185 -28.92 10.52 -2.47
CA PHE A 185 -27.86 11.51 -2.32
C PHE A 185 -27.56 12.08 -3.70
N ARG A 186 -27.98 13.33 -3.91
CA ARG A 186 -27.71 14.10 -5.13
C ARG A 186 -28.15 13.37 -6.40
N GLY A 187 -29.34 12.77 -6.37
CA GLY A 187 -29.93 12.04 -7.47
C GLY A 187 -29.48 10.59 -7.59
N ILE A 188 -28.68 10.07 -6.65
CA ILE A 188 -28.34 8.65 -6.56
C ILE A 188 -29.27 8.00 -5.52
N PRO A 189 -30.31 7.26 -5.95
CA PRO A 189 -31.20 6.56 -5.03
C PRO A 189 -30.55 5.28 -4.49
N PHE A 190 -30.84 4.98 -3.22
CA PHE A 190 -30.40 3.76 -2.55
C PHE A 190 -31.31 3.48 -1.35
N ALA A 191 -31.08 2.34 -0.69
CA ALA A 191 -31.76 2.02 0.56
C ALA A 191 -30.78 1.52 1.62
N ILE A 192 -31.09 1.76 2.89
CA ILE A 192 -30.26 1.36 4.03
C ILE A 192 -31.10 0.50 4.97
N GLY A 193 -30.53 -0.59 5.47
CA GLY A 193 -31.14 -1.46 6.47
C GLY A 193 -30.18 -1.83 7.59
N LEU A 194 -30.74 -2.20 8.74
CA LEU A 194 -30.01 -2.88 9.81
C LEU A 194 -30.08 -4.38 9.58
N SER A 195 -28.97 -5.08 9.76
CA SER A 195 -28.96 -6.53 9.68
C SER A 195 -29.40 -7.16 11.01
N PRO A 196 -30.24 -8.22 11.01
CA PRO A 196 -30.53 -8.98 12.22
C PRO A 196 -29.32 -9.77 12.71
N TYR A 197 -28.28 -9.96 11.89
CA TYR A 197 -27.10 -10.74 12.23
C TYR A 197 -26.28 -10.13 13.37
N HIS A 198 -26.04 -8.82 13.31
CA HIS A 198 -25.21 -8.10 14.27
C HIS A 198 -25.55 -6.61 14.28
N HIS A 199 -25.61 -5.99 15.45
CA HIS A 199 -26.01 -4.58 15.62
C HIS A 199 -25.10 -3.55 14.89
N LYS A 200 -23.85 -3.95 14.59
CA LYS A 200 -22.90 -3.14 13.79
C LYS A 200 -23.02 -3.36 12.28
N LEU A 201 -23.70 -4.42 11.85
CA LEU A 201 -23.81 -4.78 10.44
C LEU A 201 -24.98 -4.03 9.80
N ARG A 202 -24.68 -3.32 8.71
CA ARG A 202 -25.63 -2.49 7.97
C ARG A 202 -25.59 -2.87 6.51
N LEU A 203 -26.76 -2.86 5.89
CA LEU A 203 -26.92 -3.15 4.47
C LEU A 203 -27.15 -1.85 3.72
N ILE A 204 -26.46 -1.67 2.59
CA ILE A 204 -26.71 -0.60 1.62
C ILE A 204 -27.10 -1.26 0.30
N VAL A 205 -28.34 -1.05 -0.15
CA VAL A 205 -28.84 -1.57 -1.43
C VAL A 205 -28.82 -0.45 -2.45
N LEU A 206 -27.95 -0.60 -3.46
CA LEU A 206 -27.77 0.41 -4.52
C LEU A 206 -28.74 0.20 -5.67
N ASP A 207 -29.36 1.26 -6.15
CA ASP A 207 -30.21 1.21 -7.35
C ASP A 207 -29.36 1.14 -8.62
N THR A 208 -28.18 1.75 -8.59
CA THR A 208 -27.18 1.73 -9.66
C THR A 208 -26.00 0.88 -9.22
N ASP A 209 -25.62 -0.10 -10.02
CA ASP A 209 -24.42 -0.90 -9.78
C ASP A 209 -23.19 -0.12 -10.24
N PHE A 210 -22.27 0.18 -9.31
CA PHE A 210 -20.98 0.81 -9.61
C PHE A 210 -19.84 -0.22 -9.67
N GLY A 211 -20.19 -1.50 -9.75
CA GLY A 211 -19.26 -2.60 -9.84
C GLY A 211 -18.52 -2.81 -8.52
N PRO A 212 -17.29 -3.36 -8.58
CA PRO A 212 -16.47 -3.55 -7.39
C PRO A 212 -16.21 -2.25 -6.62
N ALA A 213 -16.15 -1.09 -7.29
CA ALA A 213 -15.98 0.22 -6.66
C ALA A 213 -17.12 0.59 -5.70
N SER A 214 -18.28 -0.08 -5.80
CA SER A 214 -19.40 0.04 -4.86
C SER A 214 -18.95 -0.12 -3.40
N LYS A 215 -17.89 -0.89 -3.11
CA LYS A 215 -17.30 -1.05 -1.77
C LYS A 215 -16.97 0.29 -1.09
N VAL A 216 -16.56 1.29 -1.86
CA VAL A 216 -16.33 2.65 -1.36
C VAL A 216 -17.52 3.55 -1.66
N LEU A 217 -18.01 3.52 -2.91
CA LEU A 217 -19.01 4.48 -3.39
C LEU A 217 -20.32 4.41 -2.61
N GLY A 218 -20.78 3.22 -2.22
CA GLY A 218 -21.96 3.09 -1.37
C GLY A 218 -21.77 3.71 0.01
N THR A 219 -20.57 3.61 0.59
CA THR A 219 -20.23 4.25 1.88
C THR A 219 -20.18 5.78 1.76
N LEU A 220 -19.72 6.33 0.63
CA LEU A 220 -19.71 7.78 0.41
C LEU A 220 -21.11 8.41 0.38
N LEU A 221 -22.14 7.61 0.10
CA LEU A 221 -23.55 8.04 0.13
C LEU A 221 -24.07 8.23 1.58
N VAL A 222 -23.54 7.47 2.55
CA VAL A 222 -24.05 7.47 3.93
C VAL A 222 -23.15 8.19 4.92
N GLU A 223 -21.83 8.12 4.73
CA GLU A 223 -20.86 8.82 5.58
C GLU A 223 -20.61 10.23 5.02
N GLN A 224 -20.94 11.26 5.79
CA GLN A 224 -20.73 12.67 5.40
C GLN A 224 -19.80 13.43 6.35
N ASP A 225 -19.36 12.82 7.46
CA ASP A 225 -18.33 13.41 8.30
C ASP A 225 -16.96 13.26 7.60
N PRO A 226 -16.25 14.37 7.29
CA PRO A 226 -14.99 14.34 6.57
C PRO A 226 -13.86 13.56 7.26
N GLU A 227 -13.92 13.41 8.59
CA GLU A 227 -12.91 12.69 9.38
C GLU A 227 -13.26 11.22 9.62
N THR A 228 -14.40 10.74 9.11
CA THR A 228 -14.71 9.30 9.16
C THR A 228 -13.63 8.51 8.44
N ILE A 229 -13.08 7.51 9.11
CA ILE A 229 -12.15 6.55 8.54
C ILE A 229 -12.99 5.42 7.92
N ILE A 230 -12.86 5.27 6.61
CA ILE A 230 -13.45 4.17 5.85
C ILE A 230 -12.33 3.16 5.60
N VAL A 231 -12.50 1.96 6.12
CA VAL A 231 -11.71 0.79 5.73
C VAL A 231 -12.52 0.02 4.72
N TYR A 232 -11.97 -0.26 3.54
CA TYR A 232 -12.67 -1.04 2.52
C TYR A 232 -11.88 -2.25 2.07
N GLY A 233 -12.61 -3.27 1.64
CA GLY A 233 -12.01 -4.53 1.20
C GLY A 233 -12.95 -5.41 0.39
N ASP A 234 -12.58 -6.68 0.26
CA ASP A 234 -13.28 -7.69 -0.52
C ASP A 234 -14.13 -8.59 0.38
N ASP A 235 -15.17 -9.20 -0.18
CA ASP A 235 -16.09 -10.10 0.52
C ASP A 235 -15.52 -11.51 0.73
N ASP A 236 -14.35 -11.81 0.14
CA ASP A 236 -13.72 -13.12 0.08
C ASP A 236 -12.50 -13.28 1.00
N ARG A 237 -12.34 -12.38 1.99
CA ARG A 237 -11.18 -12.33 2.88
C ARG A 237 -11.57 -12.51 4.35
N ILE A 238 -10.76 -13.25 5.09
CA ILE A 238 -10.83 -13.28 6.55
C ILE A 238 -9.83 -12.26 7.09
N TYR A 239 -10.33 -11.09 7.49
CA TYR A 239 -9.50 -10.00 8.00
C TYR A 239 -8.97 -10.28 9.41
N PRO A 240 -7.74 -9.81 9.74
CA PRO A 240 -7.17 -10.01 11.05
C PRO A 240 -7.98 -9.28 12.14
N PRO A 241 -8.00 -9.80 13.37
CA PRO A 241 -8.79 -9.21 14.46
C PRO A 241 -8.32 -7.80 14.86
N GLN A 242 -7.07 -7.43 14.55
CA GLN A 242 -6.51 -6.11 14.84
C GLN A 242 -6.72 -5.08 13.72
N LEU A 243 -7.36 -5.43 12.60
CA LEU A 243 -7.45 -4.54 11.43
C LEU A 243 -7.94 -3.13 11.78
N CYS A 244 -9.02 -3.03 12.57
CA CYS A 244 -9.55 -1.72 12.97
C CYS A 244 -8.54 -0.90 13.80
N GLU A 245 -7.83 -1.53 14.75
CA GLU A 245 -6.83 -0.89 15.59
C GLU A 245 -5.60 -0.46 14.76
N ARG A 246 -5.14 -1.30 13.83
CA ARG A 246 -4.05 -0.96 12.91
C ARG A 246 -4.42 0.15 11.94
N ALA A 247 -5.66 0.18 11.43
CA ALA A 247 -6.15 1.27 10.60
C ALA A 247 -6.15 2.60 11.36
N LEU A 248 -6.63 2.62 12.61
CA LEU A 248 -6.57 3.80 13.48
C LEU A 248 -5.13 4.25 13.74
N HIS A 249 -4.24 3.30 14.06
CA HIS A 249 -2.82 3.59 14.30
C HIS A 249 -2.17 4.29 13.10
N TYR A 250 -2.30 3.73 11.90
CA TYR A 250 -1.61 4.26 10.72
C TYR A 250 -2.27 5.51 10.14
N THR A 251 -3.59 5.66 10.23
CA THR A 251 -4.27 6.91 9.84
C THR A 251 -3.99 8.04 10.82
N HIS A 252 -3.71 7.76 12.09
CA HIS A 252 -3.17 8.77 13.02
C HIS A 252 -1.72 9.14 12.67
N LYS A 253 -0.88 8.14 12.38
CA LYS A 253 0.54 8.35 12.00
C LYS A 253 0.69 9.10 10.67
N TYR A 254 -0.22 8.87 9.73
CA TYR A 254 -0.19 9.43 8.37
C TYR A 254 -1.56 10.01 7.99
N PRO A 255 -1.98 11.15 8.58
CA PRO A 255 -3.36 11.65 8.52
C PRO A 255 -3.85 12.13 7.15
N ASN A 256 -2.95 12.22 6.17
CA ASN A 256 -3.22 12.71 4.81
C ASN A 256 -2.95 11.65 3.73
N ASP A 257 -2.60 10.43 4.13
CA ASP A 257 -2.30 9.33 3.20
C ASP A 257 -3.42 8.28 3.28
N ALA A 258 -3.73 7.65 2.15
CA ALA A 258 -4.44 6.39 2.10
C ALA A 258 -3.49 5.26 2.52
N ILE A 259 -3.92 4.38 3.42
CA ILE A 259 -3.09 3.34 4.02
C ILE A 259 -3.53 1.97 3.53
N ALA A 260 -2.59 1.16 3.06
CA ALA A 260 -2.86 -0.20 2.62
C ALA A 260 -1.69 -1.13 2.92
N VAL A 261 -1.91 -2.43 2.77
CA VAL A 261 -0.86 -3.48 2.84
C VAL A 261 -0.61 -4.13 1.48
N LEU A 262 -1.41 -3.79 0.47
CA LEU A 262 -1.31 -4.26 -0.90
C LEU A 262 -1.39 -3.09 -1.87
N GLY A 263 -0.52 -3.08 -2.86
CA GLY A 263 -0.50 -2.07 -3.91
C GLY A 263 0.69 -2.23 -4.83
N GLY A 264 0.80 -1.33 -5.80
CA GLY A 264 1.84 -1.41 -6.83
C GLY A 264 2.05 -0.11 -7.58
N TRP A 265 3.04 -0.14 -8.48
CA TRP A 265 3.23 0.94 -9.45
C TRP A 265 2.63 0.58 -10.79
N ILE A 266 2.18 1.61 -11.48
CA ILE A 266 1.66 1.54 -12.83
C ILE A 266 2.42 2.52 -13.70
N SER A 267 2.91 2.10 -14.86
CA SER A 267 3.50 2.98 -15.87
C SER A 267 2.75 2.77 -17.18
N ALA A 268 2.19 3.84 -17.74
CA ALA A 268 1.57 3.81 -19.05
C ALA A 268 2.63 4.15 -20.12
N GLU A 269 3.41 3.16 -20.56
CA GLU A 269 4.28 3.32 -21.73
C GLU A 269 3.60 2.71 -22.96
N ASP A 270 3.67 3.37 -24.12
CA ASP A 270 3.48 2.89 -25.51
C ASP A 270 2.70 1.57 -25.77
N GLY A 271 1.56 1.36 -25.11
CA GLY A 271 0.73 0.15 -25.26
C GLY A 271 1.14 -1.05 -24.41
N LEU A 272 2.11 -0.87 -23.52
CA LEU A 272 2.84 -1.90 -22.81
C LEU A 272 2.93 -1.50 -21.31
N TYR A 273 2.32 -2.31 -20.44
CA TYR A 273 2.14 -2.05 -19.02
C TYR A 273 2.94 -3.03 -18.15
N CYS A 274 3.87 -2.50 -17.34
CA CYS A 274 4.44 -3.25 -16.21
C CYS A 274 3.72 -2.89 -14.90
N GLY A 275 2.59 -3.53 -14.62
CA GLY A 275 2.03 -3.55 -13.27
C GLY A 275 2.78 -4.54 -12.41
N ARG A 276 3.39 -4.08 -11.33
CA ARG A 276 3.91 -4.98 -10.30
C ARG A 276 3.30 -4.61 -8.95
N SER A 277 2.65 -5.59 -8.33
CA SER A 277 2.50 -5.63 -6.87
C SER A 277 3.90 -5.81 -6.28
N LEU A 278 4.62 -4.70 -6.10
CA LEU A 278 5.89 -4.72 -5.40
C LEU A 278 5.57 -4.61 -3.91
N ALA A 279 5.45 -5.77 -3.29
CA ALA A 279 5.14 -5.93 -1.86
C ALA A 279 6.32 -5.57 -0.93
N ILE A 280 7.44 -5.04 -1.42
CA ILE A 280 8.67 -4.97 -0.62
C ILE A 280 9.33 -3.59 -0.75
N GLY A 281 9.42 -2.90 0.39
CA GLY A 281 10.42 -1.86 0.58
C GLY A 281 10.02 -0.45 0.14
N VAL A 282 8.74 -0.12 -0.01
CA VAL A 282 8.29 1.21 -0.45
C VAL A 282 7.18 1.82 0.36
N ASN A 283 7.25 3.15 0.45
CA ASN A 283 6.34 3.95 1.25
C ASN A 283 5.21 4.57 0.45
N SER A 284 5.36 4.69 -0.87
CA SER A 284 4.31 5.29 -1.70
C SER A 284 4.22 4.62 -3.05
N VAL A 285 2.97 4.32 -3.44
CA VAL A 285 2.63 3.50 -4.62
C VAL A 285 1.63 4.22 -5.51
N SER A 286 1.55 3.78 -6.77
CA SER A 286 0.62 4.32 -7.75
C SER A 286 -0.80 3.78 -7.57
N PHE A 287 -1.01 2.59 -7.01
CA PHE A 287 -2.36 2.13 -6.68
C PHE A 287 -2.33 1.21 -5.46
N VAL A 288 -3.47 1.07 -4.79
CA VAL A 288 -3.67 0.17 -3.65
C VAL A 288 -4.78 -0.82 -3.95
N GLY A 289 -4.65 -2.03 -3.42
CA GLY A 289 -5.56 -3.14 -3.67
C GLY A 289 -6.50 -3.42 -2.49
N GLY A 290 -7.79 -3.57 -2.78
CA GLY A 290 -8.83 -3.85 -1.78
C GLY A 290 -8.66 -5.15 -1.00
N ALA A 291 -8.05 -6.19 -1.60
CA ALA A 291 -7.88 -7.50 -0.97
C ALA A 291 -7.16 -7.42 0.40
N GLY A 292 -6.21 -6.48 0.55
CA GLY A 292 -5.47 -6.26 1.79
C GLY A 292 -6.24 -5.49 2.87
N GLY A 293 -7.36 -4.86 2.50
CA GLY A 293 -7.94 -3.74 3.23
C GLY A 293 -7.20 -2.43 2.90
N VAL A 294 -7.95 -1.36 2.73
CA VAL A 294 -7.43 0.00 2.54
C VAL A 294 -8.16 0.97 3.46
N ALA A 295 -7.42 1.74 4.24
CA ALA A 295 -7.95 2.77 5.14
C ALA A 295 -7.78 4.17 4.54
N VAL A 296 -8.88 4.91 4.46
CA VAL A 296 -8.97 6.26 3.87
C VAL A 296 -9.88 7.14 4.73
N LYS A 297 -9.70 8.46 4.68
CA LYS A 297 -10.68 9.40 5.25
C LYS A 297 -11.77 9.71 4.23
N ARG A 298 -13.02 9.90 4.70
CA ARG A 298 -14.17 10.24 3.84
C ARG A 298 -13.88 11.41 2.91
N LYS A 299 -13.19 12.45 3.40
CA LYS A 299 -12.84 13.65 2.61
C LYS A 299 -11.90 13.40 1.42
N PHE A 300 -11.21 12.26 1.38
CA PHE A 300 -10.25 11.94 0.31
C PHE A 300 -10.91 11.73 -1.05
N PHE A 301 -12.23 11.54 -1.09
CA PHE A 301 -13.02 11.43 -2.32
C PHE A 301 -13.83 12.70 -2.64
N GLY A 302 -13.44 13.84 -2.05
CA GLY A 302 -14.21 15.09 -2.14
C GLY A 302 -15.45 15.05 -1.24
N MET A 303 -15.96 16.23 -0.89
CA MET A 303 -17.17 16.38 -0.06
C MET A 303 -18.32 16.96 -0.89
N GLU A 304 -19.55 16.62 -0.51
CA GLU A 304 -20.75 17.17 -1.12
C GLU A 304 -20.75 17.01 -2.65
N GLU A 305 -20.82 18.10 -3.41
CA GLU A 305 -20.82 18.08 -4.88
C GLU A 305 -19.49 17.57 -5.46
N ALA A 306 -18.38 17.82 -4.77
CA ALA A 306 -17.07 17.32 -5.18
C ALA A 306 -16.94 15.78 -5.04
N THR A 307 -17.89 15.10 -4.38
CA THR A 307 -17.97 13.64 -4.38
C THR A 307 -18.52 13.09 -5.71
N MET A 308 -19.32 13.85 -6.45
CA MET A 308 -20.07 13.33 -7.61
C MET A 308 -19.22 12.72 -8.72
N PRO A 309 -18.02 13.24 -9.06
CA PRO A 309 -17.15 12.61 -10.05
C PRO A 309 -16.76 11.17 -9.71
N ALA A 310 -16.81 10.78 -8.42
CA ALA A 310 -16.50 9.41 -8.01
C ALA A 310 -17.47 8.38 -8.63
N PHE A 311 -18.71 8.77 -8.93
CA PHE A 311 -19.74 7.87 -9.46
C PHE A 311 -19.72 7.73 -10.99
N GLU A 312 -18.83 8.44 -11.70
CA GLU A 312 -18.71 8.36 -13.17
C GLU A 312 -18.26 6.99 -13.67
N VAL A 313 -17.76 6.11 -12.79
CA VAL A 313 -17.41 4.72 -13.12
C VAL A 313 -18.55 3.94 -13.77
N ALA A 314 -19.81 4.26 -13.45
CA ALA A 314 -20.98 3.63 -14.06
C ALA A 314 -21.06 3.87 -15.58
N ASN A 315 -20.42 4.93 -16.07
CA ASN A 315 -20.40 5.30 -17.49
C ASN A 315 -19.11 4.86 -18.20
N MET A 316 -18.18 4.22 -17.49
CA MET A 316 -16.93 3.71 -18.07
C MET A 316 -17.16 2.37 -18.78
N SER A 317 -16.20 1.94 -19.60
CA SER A 317 -16.29 0.60 -20.20
C SER A 317 -16.30 -0.48 -19.13
N LYS A 318 -16.83 -1.65 -19.50
CA LYS A 318 -16.90 -2.80 -18.60
C LYS A 318 -15.54 -3.20 -18.02
N ALA A 319 -14.45 -3.05 -18.79
CA ALA A 319 -13.12 -3.38 -18.27
C ALA A 319 -12.67 -2.35 -17.22
N CYS A 320 -12.90 -1.05 -17.42
CA CYS A 320 -12.57 -0.07 -16.38
C CYS A 320 -13.51 -0.15 -15.17
N PHE A 321 -14.80 -0.42 -15.40
CA PHE A 321 -15.79 -0.68 -14.37
C PHE A 321 -15.37 -1.80 -13.40
N LEU A 322 -14.64 -2.81 -13.90
CA LEU A 322 -14.08 -3.91 -13.10
C LEU A 322 -12.65 -3.64 -12.59
N GLY A 323 -12.09 -2.46 -12.84
CA GLY A 323 -10.76 -2.01 -12.43
C GLY A 323 -10.78 -1.06 -11.24
N ASP A 324 -11.56 -1.39 -10.20
CA ASP A 324 -11.85 -0.50 -9.07
C ASP A 324 -10.62 -0.05 -8.29
N ASP A 325 -9.66 -0.94 -8.04
CA ASP A 325 -8.40 -0.60 -7.36
C ASP A 325 -7.69 0.58 -8.03
N TYR A 326 -7.64 0.56 -9.38
CA TYR A 326 -7.07 1.66 -10.15
C TYR A 326 -7.98 2.89 -10.12
N TYR A 327 -9.27 2.73 -10.40
CA TYR A 327 -10.21 3.85 -10.46
C TYR A 327 -10.29 4.61 -9.13
N LEU A 328 -10.38 3.90 -8.00
CA LEU A 328 -10.35 4.50 -6.67
C LEU A 328 -9.01 5.18 -6.38
N SER A 329 -7.89 4.57 -6.78
CA SER A 329 -6.56 5.18 -6.65
C SER A 329 -6.41 6.44 -7.51
N HIS A 330 -7.06 6.48 -8.67
CA HIS A 330 -7.13 7.66 -9.54
C HIS A 330 -7.91 8.80 -8.86
N LEU A 331 -9.07 8.51 -8.25
CA LEU A 331 -9.82 9.51 -7.48
C LEU A 331 -8.99 10.08 -6.32
N LEU A 332 -8.28 9.22 -5.59
CA LEU A 332 -7.36 9.63 -4.53
C LEU A 332 -6.26 10.55 -5.08
N SER A 333 -5.65 10.19 -6.21
CA SER A 333 -4.61 10.99 -6.87
C SER A 333 -5.11 12.38 -7.27
N ARG A 334 -6.30 12.46 -7.90
CA ARG A 334 -6.92 13.74 -8.28
C ARG A 334 -7.14 14.68 -7.09
N ASN A 335 -7.34 14.13 -5.90
CA ASN A 335 -7.52 14.88 -4.66
C ASN A 335 -6.20 15.09 -3.89
N GLY A 336 -5.04 14.80 -4.50
CA GLY A 336 -3.72 14.98 -3.89
C GLY A 336 -3.43 14.00 -2.75
N VAL A 337 -4.15 12.88 -2.68
CA VAL A 337 -4.00 11.87 -1.63
C VAL A 337 -2.97 10.83 -2.05
N ARG A 338 -1.91 10.74 -1.26
CA ARG A 338 -0.87 9.72 -1.48
C ARG A 338 -1.35 8.37 -0.99
N ARG A 339 -0.99 7.32 -1.72
CA ARG A 339 -1.18 5.94 -1.28
C ARG A 339 0.10 5.43 -0.64
N ARG A 340 -0.01 4.88 0.56
CA ARG A 340 1.10 4.38 1.36
C ARG A 340 0.91 2.91 1.69
N LEU A 341 1.96 2.13 1.43
CA LEU A 341 2.05 0.77 1.95
C LEU A 341 2.67 0.77 3.34
N VAL A 342 2.09 0.00 4.24
CA VAL A 342 2.61 -0.24 5.59
C VAL A 342 3.01 -1.70 5.74
N ALA A 343 4.02 -1.95 6.58
CA ALA A 343 4.49 -3.29 6.90
C ALA A 343 4.23 -3.53 8.39
N ASP A 344 3.33 -4.45 8.71
CA ASP A 344 2.84 -4.66 10.07
C ASP A 344 2.73 -6.15 10.37
N SER A 345 3.06 -6.55 11.60
CA SER A 345 2.97 -7.96 11.99
C SER A 345 1.52 -8.48 12.07
N CYS A 346 0.55 -7.60 12.30
CA CYS A 346 -0.87 -7.98 12.47
C CYS A 346 -1.72 -7.66 11.24
N TRP A 347 -1.41 -6.58 10.53
CA TRP A 347 -2.06 -6.23 9.27
C TRP A 347 -1.10 -6.41 8.10
N ASN A 348 -1.17 -7.56 7.44
CA ASN A 348 -0.37 -7.87 6.27
C ASN A 348 -1.07 -8.87 5.35
N ILE A 349 -0.58 -8.97 4.12
CA ILE A 349 -1.18 -9.85 3.10
C ILE A 349 -0.89 -11.34 3.35
N GLU A 350 0.17 -11.66 4.11
CA GLU A 350 0.60 -13.04 4.37
C GLU A 350 -0.36 -13.75 5.34
N THR A 351 -1.05 -13.00 6.21
CA THR A 351 -2.03 -13.52 7.18
C THR A 351 -3.46 -13.55 6.66
N LEU A 352 -3.73 -12.95 5.50
CA LEU A 352 -5.08 -12.91 4.93
C LEU A 352 -5.42 -14.23 4.25
N THR A 353 -6.34 -14.98 4.85
CA THR A 353 -6.89 -16.19 4.26
C THR A 353 -8.12 -15.87 3.41
N GLU A 354 -8.33 -16.66 2.36
CA GLU A 354 -9.55 -16.59 1.57
C GLU A 354 -10.69 -17.24 2.34
N SER A 355 -11.83 -16.56 2.43
CA SER A 355 -13.06 -17.12 3.03
C SER A 355 -13.74 -18.09 2.07
N PHE A 356 -13.63 -17.84 0.76
CA PHE A 356 -14.10 -18.75 -0.28
C PHE A 356 -13.31 -18.61 -1.59
N SER A 357 -13.29 -19.68 -2.39
CA SER A 357 -12.56 -19.71 -3.65
C SER A 357 -13.27 -18.93 -4.76
N HIS A 358 -12.51 -18.30 -5.65
CA HIS A 358 -13.02 -17.54 -6.79
C HIS A 358 -13.87 -16.30 -6.40
N GLY A 359 -13.57 -15.68 -5.25
CA GLY A 359 -14.32 -14.53 -4.73
C GLY A 359 -13.96 -13.17 -5.34
N GLY A 360 -13.00 -13.12 -6.28
CA GLY A 360 -12.71 -11.90 -7.01
C GLY A 360 -13.92 -11.35 -7.77
N LEU A 361 -14.38 -10.15 -7.40
CA LEU A 361 -15.51 -9.44 -8.04
C LEU A 361 -15.27 -9.14 -9.54
N SER A 362 -14.02 -9.18 -9.98
CA SER A 362 -13.60 -8.90 -11.36
C SER A 362 -13.46 -10.14 -12.26
N TYR A 363 -13.96 -11.32 -11.84
CA TYR A 363 -13.70 -12.61 -12.52
C TYR A 363 -13.88 -12.55 -14.05
N ALA A 364 -12.76 -12.38 -14.73
CA ALA A 364 -12.62 -12.40 -16.17
C ALA A 364 -11.42 -13.31 -16.51
N PRO A 365 -11.58 -14.25 -17.45
CA PRO A 365 -10.44 -15.01 -17.95
C PRO A 365 -9.45 -14.04 -18.62
N SER A 366 -8.16 -14.23 -18.40
CA SER A 366 -7.10 -13.41 -19.00
C SER A 366 -5.95 -14.30 -19.42
N GLU A 367 -5.42 -14.04 -20.62
CA GLU A 367 -4.19 -14.65 -21.13
C GLU A 367 -2.95 -13.91 -20.63
N HIS A 368 -3.13 -12.74 -20.01
CA HIS A 368 -2.04 -11.93 -19.48
C HIS A 368 -1.48 -12.56 -18.18
N PRO A 369 -0.15 -12.72 -18.04
CA PRO A 369 0.46 -13.33 -16.86
C PRO A 369 0.27 -12.52 -15.55
N GLY A 370 -0.24 -11.29 -15.65
CA GLY A 370 -0.65 -10.46 -14.52
C GLY A 370 -2.14 -10.56 -14.15
N GLY A 371 -2.91 -11.38 -14.86
CA GLY A 371 -4.36 -11.56 -14.67
C GLY A 371 -5.20 -10.41 -15.23
N ALA A 372 -6.53 -10.58 -15.17
CA ALA A 372 -7.49 -9.65 -15.77
C ALA A 372 -7.46 -8.22 -15.20
N ASN A 373 -7.07 -8.05 -13.92
CA ASN A 373 -6.95 -6.73 -13.31
C ASN A 373 -5.95 -5.84 -14.06
N VAL A 374 -4.89 -6.42 -14.63
CA VAL A 374 -3.95 -5.68 -15.46
C VAL A 374 -4.62 -5.10 -16.70
N GLU A 375 -5.42 -5.90 -17.40
CA GLU A 375 -6.14 -5.47 -18.59
C GLU A 375 -7.21 -4.41 -18.24
N HIS A 376 -7.90 -4.58 -17.12
CA HIS A 376 -8.86 -3.60 -16.60
C HIS A 376 -8.21 -2.24 -16.32
N TYR A 377 -7.04 -2.22 -15.67
CA TYR A 377 -6.33 -0.97 -15.37
C TYR A 377 -5.85 -0.27 -16.64
N GLN A 378 -5.39 -1.02 -17.65
CA GLN A 378 -5.02 -0.45 -18.95
C GLN A 378 -6.22 0.25 -19.60
N GLN A 379 -7.38 -0.39 -19.55
CA GLN A 379 -8.58 0.18 -20.14
C GLN A 379 -9.02 1.44 -19.38
N CYS A 380 -8.92 1.46 -18.05
CA CYS A 380 -9.13 2.67 -17.27
C CYS A 380 -8.19 3.81 -17.66
N ILE A 381 -6.89 3.55 -17.80
CA ILE A 381 -5.91 4.58 -18.23
C ILE A 381 -6.31 5.18 -19.58
N ARG A 382 -6.69 4.33 -20.55
CA ARG A 382 -7.07 4.78 -21.90
C ARG A 382 -8.29 5.69 -21.89
N GLU A 383 -9.26 5.39 -21.04
CA GLU A 383 -10.51 6.14 -20.93
C GLU A 383 -10.37 7.44 -20.14
N LEU A 384 -9.65 7.40 -19.01
CA LEU A 384 -9.39 8.58 -18.18
C LEU A 384 -8.40 9.55 -18.84
N GLY A 385 -7.57 9.04 -19.75
CA GLY A 385 -6.61 9.80 -20.52
C GLY A 385 -5.20 9.80 -19.91
N LYS A 386 -4.18 9.94 -20.76
CA LYS A 386 -2.76 9.86 -20.38
C LYS A 386 -2.35 10.89 -19.32
N ASP A 387 -2.95 12.08 -19.32
CA ASP A 387 -2.63 13.13 -18.34
C ASP A 387 -3.18 12.84 -16.94
N GLN A 388 -4.02 11.80 -16.83
CA GLN A 388 -4.68 11.38 -15.60
C GLN A 388 -4.22 9.99 -15.14
N ASP A 389 -3.16 9.47 -15.77
CA ASP A 389 -2.57 8.20 -15.34
C ASP A 389 -1.80 8.33 -14.02
N LEU A 390 -1.57 7.20 -13.37
CA LEU A 390 -0.91 7.14 -12.06
C LEU A 390 0.61 6.90 -12.21
N SER A 391 1.18 7.10 -13.39
CA SER A 391 2.61 6.83 -13.69
C SER A 391 3.58 7.78 -13.02
N ARG A 392 3.09 8.95 -12.63
CA ARG A 392 3.86 9.96 -11.88
C ARG A 392 3.71 9.83 -10.38
N ASP A 393 2.83 8.93 -9.93
CA ASP A 393 2.54 8.74 -8.53
C ASP A 393 3.43 7.67 -7.90
N GLY A 394 3.58 7.76 -6.59
CA GLY A 394 4.42 6.88 -5.80
C GLY A 394 5.82 7.44 -5.57
N GLU A 395 6.65 6.66 -4.89
CA GLU A 395 7.98 7.08 -4.46
C GLU A 395 8.98 7.18 -5.63
N PHE A 396 8.76 6.37 -6.67
CA PHE A 396 9.56 6.40 -7.88
C PHE A 396 8.82 7.23 -8.92
N GLY A 397 9.29 8.46 -9.16
CA GLY A 397 8.75 9.29 -10.23
C GLY A 397 8.88 8.62 -11.60
N SER A 398 8.17 9.16 -12.60
CA SER A 398 8.07 8.59 -13.95
C SER A 398 9.42 8.24 -14.60
N VAL A 399 10.46 9.05 -14.39
CA VAL A 399 11.82 8.80 -14.91
C VAL A 399 12.44 7.53 -14.32
N CYS A 400 12.30 7.31 -13.01
CA CYS A 400 12.81 6.10 -12.36
C CYS A 400 12.02 4.88 -12.84
N MET A 401 10.69 4.99 -12.89
CA MET A 401 9.83 3.90 -13.37
C MET A 401 10.15 3.54 -14.82
N PHE A 402 10.38 4.52 -15.69
CA PHE A 402 10.82 4.33 -17.07
C PHE A 402 12.16 3.60 -17.17
N LEU A 403 13.15 3.99 -16.36
CA LEU A 403 14.44 3.31 -16.35
C LEU A 403 14.32 1.88 -15.83
N PHE A 404 13.52 1.64 -14.78
CA PHE A 404 13.29 0.31 -14.23
C PHE A 404 12.52 -0.59 -15.20
N SER A 405 11.45 -0.10 -15.85
CA SER A 405 10.66 -0.85 -16.83
C SER A 405 11.54 -1.30 -18.00
N ARG A 406 12.31 -0.38 -18.59
CA ARG A 406 13.24 -0.65 -19.70
C ARG A 406 14.34 -1.63 -19.33
N THR A 407 14.99 -1.41 -18.18
CA THR A 407 16.10 -2.27 -17.72
C THR A 407 15.59 -3.67 -17.39
N TRP A 408 14.42 -3.77 -16.75
CA TRP A 408 13.79 -5.05 -16.44
C TRP A 408 13.30 -5.78 -17.68
N GLY A 409 12.68 -5.08 -18.63
CA GLY A 409 12.27 -5.63 -19.93
C GLY A 409 13.46 -6.18 -20.71
N ALA A 410 14.58 -5.46 -20.72
CA ALA A 410 15.83 -5.94 -21.32
C ALA A 410 16.39 -7.19 -20.61
N LEU A 411 16.42 -7.20 -19.27
CA LEU A 411 16.85 -8.35 -18.47
C LEU A 411 15.96 -9.58 -18.70
N ARG A 412 14.64 -9.39 -18.79
CA ARG A 412 13.67 -10.47 -19.04
C ARG A 412 13.78 -10.97 -20.47
N GLY A 413 13.97 -10.08 -21.44
CA GLY A 413 14.27 -10.42 -22.83
C GLY A 413 15.54 -11.25 -22.96
N LEU A 414 16.62 -10.84 -22.28
CA LEU A 414 17.85 -11.63 -22.16
C LEU A 414 17.61 -12.99 -21.51
N ARG A 415 16.91 -13.03 -20.37
CA ARG A 415 16.57 -14.29 -19.70
C ARG A 415 15.78 -15.22 -20.62
N ASN A 416 14.78 -14.70 -21.32
CA ASN A 416 13.94 -15.48 -22.22
C ASN A 416 14.71 -15.97 -23.46
N LEU A 417 15.64 -15.17 -23.97
CA LEU A 417 16.57 -15.56 -25.04
C LEU A 417 17.50 -16.71 -24.61
N TYR A 418 17.92 -16.74 -23.34
CA TYR A 418 18.80 -17.80 -22.81
C TYR A 418 18.06 -19.05 -22.30
N PHE A 419 16.83 -18.91 -21.82
CA PHE A 419 16.10 -19.99 -21.14
C PHE A 419 14.81 -20.42 -21.85
N GLY A 420 14.56 -19.96 -23.09
CA GLY A 420 13.47 -20.46 -23.94
C GLY A 420 12.06 -20.07 -23.48
N GLY A 421 11.85 -18.82 -23.07
CA GLY A 421 10.52 -18.29 -22.74
C GLY A 421 9.97 -17.39 -23.84
N GLU A 422 8.65 -17.37 -24.03
CA GLU A 422 8.00 -16.39 -24.92
C GLU A 422 8.30 -14.97 -24.45
N PHE A 423 8.56 -14.06 -25.39
CA PHE A 423 8.78 -12.64 -25.10
C PHE A 423 7.46 -12.02 -24.65
N VAL A 424 7.19 -12.01 -23.34
CA VAL A 424 6.10 -11.22 -22.78
C VAL A 424 6.57 -9.78 -22.78
N SER A 425 6.16 -9.04 -23.80
CA SER A 425 6.36 -7.60 -23.87
C SER A 425 5.63 -6.98 -22.66
N CYS A 426 6.40 -6.35 -21.77
CA CYS A 426 5.89 -5.47 -20.72
C CYS A 426 5.35 -4.24 -21.41
#